data_AF-A0A9W6VMD2-F1
#
_entry.id   AF-A0A9W6VMD2-F1
#
_cell.length_a   1.000
_cell.length_b   1.000
_cell.length_c   1.000
_cell.angle_alpha   90.00
_cell.angle_beta   90.00
_cell.angle_gamma   90.00
#
_symmetry.space_group_name_H-M   'P 1'
#
loop_
_entity.id
_entity.type
_entity.pdbx_description
1 polymer ?
#
loop_
_entity_poly.entity_id
_entity_poly.type
_entity_poly.pdbx_seq_one_letter_code
_entity_poly.pdbx_strand_id
1 'polypeptide(L)'
;MRSGALGRAAAVASAVLVGVSGCGSSGITKARLDHAVAPTFANLYVIQQSLRGRKVTAASLNSKADCSRGDAQTADSGAGNDWTCTVTWFNTGPNIAVNAQYQVHVQTNGCYTADGDGPVDLNGQQLITAADGATVTNPLWEFDGCFDTT
;
A
#
# COMPACT_ATOMS: atom_id res chain seq x y z
N MET A 1 -61.44 34.56 -32.31
CA MET A 1 -61.32 33.08 -32.27
C MET A 1 -60.09 32.66 -33.06
N ARG A 2 -59.29 31.73 -32.50
CA ARG A 2 -58.11 31.01 -33.06
C ARG A 2 -56.78 31.81 -33.05
N SER A 3 -55.88 31.66 -32.07
CA SER A 3 -55.02 30.51 -31.67
C SER A 3 -53.80 30.30 -32.57
N GLY A 4 -52.60 30.29 -31.97
CA GLY A 4 -51.32 29.88 -32.58
C GLY A 4 -50.12 30.42 -31.77
N ALA A 5 -49.89 29.92 -30.56
CA ALA A 5 -48.93 28.84 -30.22
C ALA A 5 -47.46 29.31 -30.17
N LEU A 6 -46.95 29.42 -28.94
CA LEU A 6 -45.57 29.71 -28.56
C LEU A 6 -44.61 28.65 -29.15
N GLY A 7 -43.67 29.11 -29.98
CA GLY A 7 -42.60 28.32 -30.58
C GLY A 7 -41.34 28.30 -29.72
N ARG A 8 -41.07 27.13 -29.15
CA ARG A 8 -39.93 26.70 -28.34
C ARG A 8 -38.56 27.22 -28.81
N ALA A 9 -37.80 27.86 -27.92
CA ALA A 9 -36.35 27.97 -28.02
C ALA A 9 -35.73 27.15 -26.87
N ALA A 10 -35.44 25.88 -27.14
CA ALA A 10 -34.67 25.05 -26.22
C ALA A 10 -33.19 25.41 -26.39
N ALA A 11 -32.62 26.11 -25.41
CA ALA A 11 -31.18 26.32 -25.33
C ALA A 11 -30.51 24.98 -24.96
N VAL A 12 -29.92 24.31 -25.94
CA VAL A 12 -29.09 23.13 -25.71
C VAL A 12 -27.74 23.63 -25.21
N ALA A 13 -27.57 23.68 -23.89
CA ALA A 13 -26.27 23.90 -23.27
C ALA A 13 -25.48 22.58 -23.34
N SER A 14 -24.66 22.43 -24.38
CA SER A 14 -23.69 21.34 -24.45
C SER A 14 -22.57 21.60 -23.43
N ALA A 15 -22.72 21.04 -22.23
CA ALA A 15 -21.63 20.97 -21.27
C ALA A 15 -20.59 19.98 -21.79
N VAL A 16 -19.53 20.48 -22.42
CA VAL A 16 -18.34 19.67 -22.73
C VAL A 16 -17.59 19.47 -21.42
N LEU A 17 -17.91 18.38 -20.71
CA LEU A 17 -17.01 17.85 -19.69
C LEU A 17 -15.82 17.26 -20.44
N VAL A 18 -14.75 18.05 -20.60
CA VAL A 18 -13.44 17.50 -20.94
C VAL A 18 -13.00 16.70 -19.72
N GLY A 19 -13.35 15.42 -19.71
CA GLY A 19 -12.71 14.46 -18.83
C GLY A 19 -11.23 14.45 -19.20
N VAL A 20 -10.39 15.10 -18.40
CA VAL A 20 -8.96 14.82 -18.42
C VAL A 20 -8.81 13.45 -17.78
N SER A 21 -9.16 12.40 -18.53
CA SER A 21 -8.60 11.07 -18.27
C SER A 21 -7.11 11.28 -18.42
N GLY A 22 -6.39 11.32 -17.30
CA GLY A 22 -4.94 11.30 -17.28
C GLY A 22 -4.48 10.00 -17.92
N CYS A 23 -4.42 9.97 -19.26
CA CYS A 23 -3.84 8.90 -20.06
C CYS A 23 -2.31 9.00 -20.04
N GLY A 24 -1.74 9.27 -18.87
CA GLY A 24 -0.35 8.95 -18.57
C GLY A 24 -0.37 7.66 -17.77
N SER A 25 0.50 6.71 -18.09
CA SER A 25 0.80 5.62 -17.17
C SER A 25 1.10 6.24 -15.81
N SER A 26 0.32 5.93 -14.77
CA SER A 26 0.64 6.46 -13.45
C SER A 26 2.03 5.96 -13.08
N GLY A 27 2.90 6.87 -12.63
CA GLY A 27 4.17 6.49 -12.02
C GLY A 27 4.01 5.59 -10.80
N ILE A 28 2.79 5.40 -10.31
CA ILE A 28 2.41 4.45 -9.28
C ILE A 28 2.03 3.14 -9.96
N THR A 29 2.87 2.12 -9.80
CA THR A 29 2.67 0.78 -10.38
C THR A 29 2.94 -0.27 -9.32
N LYS A 30 2.38 -1.47 -9.52
CA LYS A 30 2.71 -2.66 -8.72
C LYS A 30 4.21 -2.81 -8.48
N ALA A 31 5.01 -2.81 -9.55
CA ALA A 31 6.44 -3.05 -9.45
C ALA A 31 7.16 -2.03 -8.56
N ARG A 32 6.80 -0.74 -8.66
CA ARG A 32 7.41 0.29 -7.80
C ARG A 32 6.97 0.15 -6.35
N LEU A 33 5.69 -0.19 -6.12
CA LEU A 33 5.20 -0.43 -4.76
C LEU A 33 5.85 -1.67 -4.15
N ASP A 34 5.97 -2.77 -4.89
CA ASP A 34 6.68 -4.00 -4.47
C ASP A 34 8.12 -3.68 -4.05
N HIS A 35 8.83 -2.91 -4.89
CA HIS A 35 10.20 -2.48 -4.64
C HIS A 35 10.37 -1.52 -3.47
N ALA A 36 9.33 -0.79 -3.08
CA ALA A 36 9.36 0.12 -1.94
C ALA A 36 8.98 -0.58 -0.62
N VAL A 37 7.92 -1.39 -0.64
CA VAL A 37 7.37 -2.05 0.55
C VAL A 37 8.31 -3.13 1.08
N ALA A 38 8.84 -4.00 0.20
CA ALA A 38 9.67 -5.13 0.62
C ALA A 38 10.92 -4.75 1.43
N PRO A 39 11.77 -3.78 1.00
CA PRO A 39 12.93 -3.37 1.78
C PRO A 39 12.54 -2.56 3.02
N THR A 40 11.47 -1.76 2.97
CA THR A 40 10.98 -1.02 4.15
C THR A 40 10.59 -1.99 5.26
N PHE A 41 9.78 -3.01 4.93
CA PHE A 41 9.45 -4.10 5.83
C PHE A 41 10.70 -4.79 6.38
N ALA A 42 11.66 -5.15 5.52
CA ALA A 42 12.85 -5.88 5.94
C ALA A 42 13.68 -5.10 6.97
N ASN A 43 13.81 -3.78 6.81
CA ASN A 43 14.52 -2.92 7.75
C ASN A 43 13.76 -2.79 9.09
N LEU A 44 12.45 -2.61 9.04
CA LEU A 44 11.61 -2.51 10.25
C LEU A 44 11.52 -3.86 11.00
N TYR A 45 11.54 -4.97 10.28
CA TYR A 45 11.61 -6.31 10.86
C TYR A 45 12.90 -6.49 11.68
N VAL A 46 14.05 -6.03 11.17
CA VAL A 46 15.31 -6.04 11.92
C VAL A 46 15.16 -5.27 13.24
N ILE A 47 14.53 -4.10 13.20
CA ILE A 47 14.28 -3.29 14.41
C ILE A 47 13.39 -4.08 15.39
N GLN A 48 12.26 -4.64 14.93
CA GLN A 48 11.38 -5.45 15.78
C GLN A 48 12.12 -6.63 16.42
N GLN A 49 12.91 -7.36 15.63
CA GLN A 49 13.67 -8.49 16.15
C GLN A 49 14.71 -8.04 17.16
N SER A 50 15.34 -6.89 16.97
CA SER A 50 16.29 -6.33 17.93
C SER A 50 15.63 -5.97 19.26
N LEU A 51 14.42 -5.39 19.24
CA LEU A 51 13.59 -5.14 20.44
C LEU A 51 13.27 -6.46 21.16
N ARG A 52 13.13 -7.56 20.41
CA ARG A 52 12.92 -8.92 20.93
C ARG A 52 14.22 -9.67 21.25
N GLY A 53 15.36 -8.98 21.27
CA GLY A 53 16.66 -9.56 21.65
C GLY A 53 17.28 -10.48 20.60
N ARG A 54 16.77 -10.48 19.36
CA ARG A 54 17.25 -11.30 18.25
C ARG A 54 18.13 -10.48 17.31
N LYS A 55 19.12 -11.13 16.70
CA LYS A 55 20.00 -10.52 15.70
C LYS A 55 19.69 -11.11 14.32
N VAL A 56 19.22 -10.27 13.41
CA VAL A 56 18.93 -10.60 12.01
C VAL A 56 19.42 -9.46 11.12
N THR A 57 19.56 -9.70 9.81
CA THR A 57 19.91 -8.66 8.84
C THR A 57 18.82 -8.57 7.77
N ALA A 58 18.55 -7.37 7.26
CA ALA A 58 17.54 -7.21 6.19
C ALA A 58 17.88 -8.04 4.95
N ALA A 59 19.17 -8.10 4.59
CA ALA A 59 19.65 -8.89 3.45
C ALA A 59 19.39 -10.40 3.61
N SER A 60 19.51 -10.94 4.83
CA SER A 60 19.25 -12.38 5.07
C SER A 60 17.80 -12.79 4.88
N LEU A 61 16.85 -11.84 4.95
CA LEU A 61 15.42 -12.13 4.89
C LEU A 61 14.95 -12.49 3.47
N ASN A 62 15.67 -12.05 2.43
CA ASN A 62 15.24 -12.18 1.02
C ASN A 62 13.78 -11.74 0.81
N SER A 63 13.39 -10.65 1.48
CA SER A 63 12.02 -10.14 1.48
C SER A 63 11.55 -9.78 0.06
N LYS A 64 10.33 -10.17 -0.27
CA LYS A 64 9.61 -9.79 -1.49
C LYS A 64 8.21 -9.32 -1.12
N ALA A 65 7.71 -8.32 -1.83
CA ALA A 65 6.32 -7.91 -1.73
C ALA A 65 5.59 -8.30 -3.00
N ASP A 66 4.34 -8.69 -2.83
CA ASP A 66 3.38 -8.89 -3.91
C ASP A 66 2.16 -8.03 -3.61
N CYS A 67 2.13 -6.85 -4.22
CA CYS A 67 1.04 -5.89 -4.10
C CYS A 67 0.03 -6.04 -5.24
N SER A 68 -1.25 -5.90 -4.92
CA SER A 68 -2.35 -5.84 -5.90
C SER A 68 -3.34 -4.77 -5.48
N ARG A 69 -4.07 -4.21 -6.45
CA ARG A 69 -5.07 -3.17 -6.23
C ARG A 69 -6.47 -3.70 -6.52
N GLY A 70 -7.39 -3.54 -5.58
CA GLY A 70 -8.80 -3.91 -5.75
C GLY A 70 -8.99 -5.39 -6.08
N ASP A 71 -9.82 -5.67 -7.08
CA ASP A 71 -10.06 -7.02 -7.60
C ASP A 71 -9.20 -7.36 -8.82
N ALA A 72 -9.32 -8.60 -9.32
CA ALA A 72 -8.55 -9.07 -10.48
C ALA A 72 -8.84 -8.30 -11.80
N GLN A 73 -9.90 -7.49 -11.83
CA GLN A 73 -10.28 -6.67 -12.99
C GLN A 73 -9.71 -5.26 -12.90
N THR A 74 -9.24 -4.86 -11.72
CA THR A 74 -8.63 -3.55 -11.48
C THR A 74 -7.17 -3.59 -11.91
N ALA A 75 -6.74 -2.59 -12.68
CA ALA A 75 -5.34 -2.47 -13.05
C ALA A 75 -4.50 -2.10 -11.82
N ASP A 76 -3.38 -2.80 -11.61
CA ASP A 76 -2.43 -2.51 -10.53
C ASP A 76 -1.61 -1.23 -10.79
N SER A 77 -2.31 -0.09 -10.81
CA SER A 77 -1.76 1.23 -11.07
C SER A 77 -2.61 2.32 -10.43
N GLY A 78 -1.96 3.43 -10.09
CA GLY A 78 -2.57 4.64 -9.56
C GLY A 78 -2.58 4.74 -8.03
N ALA A 79 -2.80 5.96 -7.55
CA ALA A 79 -3.04 6.23 -6.14
C ALA A 79 -4.39 5.64 -5.68
N GLY A 80 -4.52 5.34 -4.39
CA GLY A 80 -5.72 4.73 -3.82
C GLY A 80 -5.50 4.15 -2.42
N ASN A 81 -6.59 3.80 -1.74
CA ASN A 81 -6.60 3.12 -0.44
C ASN A 81 -7.03 1.64 -0.57
N ASP A 82 -6.97 1.11 -1.77
CA ASP A 82 -7.43 -0.21 -2.19
C ASP A 82 -6.26 -1.12 -2.59
N TRP A 83 -5.04 -0.80 -2.17
CA TRP A 83 -3.88 -1.66 -2.35
C TRP A 83 -3.76 -2.62 -1.18
N THR A 84 -3.42 -3.87 -1.49
CA THR A 84 -3.02 -4.87 -0.49
C THR A 84 -1.67 -5.44 -0.90
N CYS A 85 -0.73 -5.48 0.04
CA CYS A 85 0.60 -6.03 -0.19
C CYS A 85 0.84 -7.24 0.72
N THR A 86 1.18 -8.38 0.12
CA THR A 86 1.67 -9.55 0.87
C THR A 86 3.19 -9.55 0.83
N VAL A 87 3.83 -9.36 1.97
CA VAL A 87 5.29 -9.47 2.10
C VAL A 87 5.64 -10.90 2.48
N THR A 88 6.53 -11.53 1.71
CA THR A 88 7.07 -12.87 1.98
C THR A 88 8.56 -12.76 2.28
N TRP A 89 9.03 -13.41 3.34
CA TRP A 89 10.45 -13.48 3.69
C TRP A 89 10.82 -14.81 4.34
N PHE A 90 12.11 -15.00 4.60
CA PHE A 90 12.65 -16.21 5.23
C PHE A 90 13.29 -15.85 6.58
N ASN A 91 12.89 -16.56 7.64
CA ASN A 91 13.52 -16.42 8.95
C ASN A 91 14.89 -17.12 8.98
N THR A 92 15.80 -16.67 9.83
CA THR A 92 17.05 -17.39 10.13
C THR A 92 16.73 -18.78 10.69
N GLY A 93 17.03 -19.83 9.92
CA GLY A 93 16.68 -21.21 10.25
C GLY A 93 16.42 -22.05 8.99
N PRO A 94 15.54 -23.07 9.03
CA PRO A 94 15.09 -23.71 7.79
C PRO A 94 14.47 -22.63 6.90
N ASN A 95 14.82 -22.60 5.62
CA ASN A 95 14.34 -21.63 4.62
C ASN A 95 12.82 -21.76 4.36
N ILE A 96 12.03 -21.50 5.40
CA ILE A 96 10.57 -21.52 5.39
C ILE A 96 10.11 -20.12 5.10
N ALA A 97 9.30 -19.99 4.04
CA ALA A 97 8.65 -18.74 3.70
C ALA A 97 7.60 -18.39 4.76
N VAL A 98 7.65 -17.16 5.23
CA VAL A 98 6.68 -16.55 6.14
C VAL A 98 6.08 -15.35 5.43
N ASN A 99 4.82 -15.04 5.73
CA ASN A 99 4.12 -13.92 5.12
C ASN A 99 3.49 -12.98 6.15
N ALA A 100 3.24 -11.75 5.70
CA ALA A 100 2.50 -10.71 6.40
C ALA A 100 1.75 -9.88 5.37
N GLN A 101 0.49 -9.57 5.64
CA GLN A 101 -0.33 -8.74 4.77
C GLN A 101 -0.40 -7.31 5.32
N TYR A 102 -0.42 -6.35 4.40
CA TYR A 102 -0.60 -4.94 4.68
C TYR A 102 -1.71 -4.38 3.80
N GLN A 103 -2.61 -3.60 4.38
CA GLN A 103 -3.48 -2.69 3.63
C GLN A 103 -2.67 -1.41 3.36
N VAL A 104 -2.65 -0.94 2.13
CA VAL A 104 -1.76 0.15 1.73
C VAL A 104 -2.56 1.30 1.12
N HIS A 105 -2.34 2.49 1.65
CA HIS A 105 -2.84 3.73 1.07
C HIS A 105 -1.71 4.45 0.34
N VAL A 106 -1.82 4.58 -0.98
CA VAL A 106 -0.85 5.26 -1.84
C VAL A 106 -1.40 6.62 -2.27
N GLN A 107 -0.62 7.68 -2.02
CA GLN A 107 -0.90 9.06 -2.43
C GLN A 107 -0.39 9.32 -3.86
N THR A 108 -0.88 10.40 -4.49
CA THR A 108 -0.52 10.76 -5.87
C THR A 108 0.95 11.13 -6.07
N ASN A 109 1.67 11.47 -5.01
CA ASN A 109 3.11 11.75 -5.03
C ASN A 109 3.99 10.50 -4.84
N GLY A 110 3.42 9.30 -4.72
CA GLY A 110 4.16 8.05 -4.50
C GLY A 110 4.49 7.76 -3.04
N CYS A 111 4.07 8.60 -2.10
CA CYS A 111 4.11 8.26 -0.67
C CYS A 111 2.97 7.33 -0.30
N TYR A 112 3.20 6.43 0.65
CA TYR A 112 2.22 5.47 1.11
C TYR A 112 2.30 5.23 2.61
N THR A 113 1.18 4.80 3.18
CA THR A 113 1.06 4.24 4.53
C THR A 113 0.65 2.78 4.39
N ALA A 114 1.29 1.89 5.13
CA ALA A 114 1.05 0.46 5.12
C ALA A 114 0.61 -0.01 6.51
N ASP A 115 -0.66 -0.33 6.65
CA ASP A 115 -1.33 -0.81 7.87
C ASP A 115 -1.25 -2.33 7.96
N GLY A 116 -0.74 -2.85 9.07
CA GLY A 116 -0.56 -4.28 9.28
C GLY A 116 -1.88 -5.03 9.47
N ASP A 117 -2.12 -6.03 8.63
CA ASP A 117 -3.30 -6.92 8.66
C ASP A 117 -2.84 -8.39 8.73
N GLY A 118 -2.06 -8.71 9.77
CA GLY A 118 -1.52 -10.05 9.96
C GLY A 118 -1.48 -10.47 11.43
N PRO A 119 -0.66 -11.46 11.80
CA PRO A 119 -0.64 -12.00 13.15
C PRO A 119 -0.41 -10.92 14.22
N VAL A 120 -1.12 -11.04 15.35
CA VAL A 120 -1.08 -10.07 16.46
C VAL A 120 0.33 -9.75 16.92
N ASP A 121 1.19 -10.77 17.02
CA ASP A 121 2.57 -10.64 17.48
C ASP A 121 3.56 -10.20 16.39
N LEU A 122 3.11 -9.96 15.15
CA LEU A 122 3.98 -9.52 14.06
C LEU A 122 3.64 -8.11 13.60
N ASN A 123 2.47 -7.91 13.00
CA ASN A 123 2.04 -6.63 12.44
C ASN A 123 0.59 -6.28 12.79
N GLY A 124 -0.15 -7.13 13.52
CA GLY A 124 -1.55 -6.86 13.87
C GLY A 124 -1.78 -6.01 15.12
N GLN A 125 -0.73 -5.65 15.88
CA GLN A 125 -0.85 -4.83 17.09
C GLN A 125 0.17 -3.69 17.10
N GLN A 126 -0.29 -2.52 17.55
CA GLN A 126 0.54 -1.31 17.71
C GLN A 126 1.67 -1.47 18.73
N LEU A 127 1.46 -2.30 19.74
CA LEU A 127 2.39 -2.51 20.84
C LEU A 127 2.82 -3.97 20.89
N ILE A 128 4.08 -4.21 21.27
CA ILE A 128 4.65 -5.54 21.53
C ILE A 128 5.46 -5.51 22.83
N THR A 129 5.68 -6.70 23.39
CA THR A 129 6.60 -6.87 24.52
C THR A 129 8.03 -7.04 24.02
N ALA A 130 8.94 -6.19 24.48
CA ALA A 130 10.38 -6.27 24.25
C ALA A 130 11.04 -7.33 25.14
N ALA A 131 12.31 -7.64 24.85
CA ALA A 131 13.06 -8.68 25.58
C ALA A 131 13.29 -8.36 27.06
N ASP A 132 13.32 -7.08 27.43
CA ASP A 132 13.41 -6.60 28.81
C ASP A 132 12.05 -6.55 29.54
N GLY A 133 10.97 -6.96 28.86
CA GLY A 133 9.60 -6.95 29.37
C GLY A 133 8.87 -5.62 29.18
N ALA A 134 9.50 -4.59 28.60
CA ALA A 134 8.84 -3.32 28.33
C ALA A 134 7.81 -3.43 27.19
N THR A 135 6.71 -2.70 27.30
CA THR A 135 5.77 -2.51 26.19
C THR A 135 6.29 -1.39 25.30
N VAL A 136 6.54 -1.70 24.03
CA VAL A 136 7.11 -0.77 23.04
C VAL A 136 6.27 -0.73 21.77
N THR A 137 6.37 0.36 21.01
CA THR A 137 5.74 0.48 19.69
C THR A 137 6.33 -0.57 18.75
N ASN A 138 5.45 -1.30 18.07
CA ASN A 138 5.79 -2.30 17.09
C ASN A 138 6.15 -1.63 15.75
N PRO A 139 7.40 -1.59 15.29
CA PRO A 139 7.75 -0.90 14.05
C PRO A 139 7.07 -1.50 12.79
N LEU A 140 6.41 -2.65 12.88
CA LEU A 140 5.70 -3.30 11.78
C LEU A 140 4.17 -3.14 11.81
N TRP A 141 3.59 -2.49 12.84
CA TRP A 141 2.12 -2.34 12.95
C TRP A 141 1.54 -1.41 11.88
N GLU A 142 2.25 -0.34 11.58
CA GLU A 142 1.96 0.63 10.54
C GLU A 142 3.30 1.29 10.19
N PHE A 143 3.54 1.52 8.90
CA PHE A 143 4.72 2.28 8.47
C PHE A 143 4.46 3.07 7.20
N ASP A 144 5.19 4.17 7.08
CA ASP A 144 5.20 5.01 5.90
C ASP A 144 6.41 4.73 5.00
N GLY A 145 6.26 5.03 3.72
CA GLY A 145 7.36 5.08 2.77
C GLY A 145 7.01 5.94 1.56
N CYS A 146 7.99 6.19 0.70
CA CYS A 146 7.75 6.87 -0.57
C CYS A 146 8.64 6.28 -1.65
N PHE A 147 8.19 6.36 -2.90
CA PHE A 147 9.00 6.05 -4.07
C PHE A 147 8.81 7.11 -5.16
N ASP A 148 9.79 7.22 -6.05
CA ASP A 148 9.74 8.16 -7.17
C ASP A 148 8.65 7.74 -8.18
N THR A 149 7.92 8.70 -8.76
CA THR A 149 6.82 8.44 -9.72
C THR A 149 7.16 8.84 -11.17
N THR A 150 8.44 9.12 -11.45
CA THR A 150 8.92 9.54 -12.77
C THR A 150 9.77 8.49 -13.47
#